data_AF-A0A699SL00-F1
#
_entry.id   AF-A0A699SL00-F1
#
_cell.length_a   1.000
_cell.length_b   1.000
_cell.length_c   1.000
_cell.angle_alpha   90.00
_cell.angle_beta   90.00
_cell.angle_gamma   90.00
#
_symmetry.space_group_name_H-M   'P 1'
#
loop_
_entity.id
_entity.type
_entity.pdbx_description
1 polymer ?
#
loop_
_entity_poly.entity_id
_entity_poly.type
_entity_poly.pdbx_seq_one_letter_code
_entity_poly.pdbx_strand_id
1 'polypeptide(L)'
;AFLYEKIAEEVYVTQPRGFEDPDHPKKVYKIVKALYGLHQAPRAWYERLSTFLLKHGYRRGTIDRTLFIKKNSKDIMLVQVYVDQRPDGIVIHQEKYVADILKKFDLDNSKLASTPFEPQKIREKNVPDSPISVHLYRSMIGCLMYLTATRPDIMFAVCAAARHQVTPKTSNLLSVKRIFKYLTAYPKLGLW
;
A
#
# COMPACT_ATOMS: atom_id res chain seq x y z
N ALA A 1 1.31 14.29 -7.67
CA ALA A 1 2.72 13.88 -7.86
C ALA A 1 3.10 13.83 -9.34
N PHE A 2 2.31 13.16 -10.18
CA PHE A 2 2.55 12.99 -11.62
C PHE A 2 2.64 14.29 -12.45
N LEU A 3 1.79 15.29 -12.15
CA LEU A 3 1.65 16.53 -12.94
C LEU A 3 2.92 17.40 -13.06
N TYR A 4 3.98 17.11 -12.30
CA TYR A 4 5.24 17.86 -12.34
C TYR A 4 6.33 17.18 -13.16
N GLU A 5 6.11 15.96 -13.64
CA GLU A 5 7.14 15.14 -14.27
C GLU A 5 7.14 15.33 -15.78
N LYS A 6 8.31 15.55 -16.38
CA LYS A 6 8.44 15.59 -17.83
C LYS A 6 8.38 14.17 -18.38
N ILE A 7 7.64 13.98 -19.46
CA ILE A 7 7.59 12.70 -20.18
C ILE A 7 8.76 12.69 -21.18
N ALA A 8 9.51 11.59 -21.22
CA ALA A 8 10.60 11.43 -22.19
C ALA A 8 10.08 11.12 -23.61
N GLU A 9 8.92 10.46 -23.69
CA GLU A 9 8.23 10.13 -24.92
C GLU A 9 7.35 11.29 -25.40
N GLU A 10 7.20 11.41 -26.72
CA GLU A 10 6.26 12.37 -27.30
C GLU A 10 4.84 11.82 -27.23
N VAL A 11 4.02 12.42 -26.37
CA VAL A 11 2.61 12.09 -26.24
C VAL A 11 1.77 13.27 -26.70
N TYR A 12 0.78 13.00 -27.55
CA TYR A 12 -0.17 13.99 -28.06
C TYR A 12 -1.57 13.66 -27.57
N VAL A 13 -2.37 14.69 -27.28
CA VAL A 13 -3.78 14.55 -26.90
C VAL A 13 -4.68 15.43 -27.75
N THR A 14 -5.91 14.99 -27.93
CA THR A 14 -6.96 15.79 -28.55
C THR A 14 -7.20 17.08 -27.76
N GLN A 15 -7.72 18.09 -28.44
CA GLN A 15 -8.02 19.37 -27.81
C GLN A 15 -9.11 19.17 -26.75
N PRO A 16 -8.86 19.55 -25.48
CA PRO A 16 -9.85 19.39 -24.44
C PRO A 16 -11.01 20.35 -24.68
N ARG A 17 -12.22 19.88 -24.35
CA ARG A 17 -13.46 20.63 -24.54
C ARG A 17 -13.35 22.01 -23.86
N GLY A 18 -13.57 23.08 -24.61
CA GLY A 18 -13.44 24.46 -24.13
C GLY A 18 -12.05 25.11 -24.31
N PHE A 19 -11.07 24.38 -24.82
CA PHE A 19 -9.72 24.87 -25.17
C PHE A 19 -9.37 24.57 -26.65
N GLU A 20 -10.40 24.40 -27.47
CA GLU A 20 -10.27 24.15 -28.91
C GLU A 20 -9.85 25.45 -29.62
N ASP A 21 -8.82 25.37 -30.45
CA ASP A 21 -8.36 26.44 -31.32
C ASP A 21 -9.34 26.57 -32.50
N PRO A 22 -10.07 27.71 -32.64
CA PRO A 22 -11.06 27.91 -33.71
C PRO A 22 -10.44 27.89 -35.11
N ASP A 23 -9.20 28.36 -35.23
CA ASP A 23 -8.47 28.45 -36.51
C ASP A 23 -7.85 27.09 -36.88
N HIS A 24 -7.65 26.21 -35.89
CA HIS A 24 -6.99 24.92 -36.08
C HIS A 24 -7.71 23.75 -35.39
N PRO A 25 -8.94 23.40 -35.80
CA PRO A 25 -9.76 22.40 -35.12
C PRO A 25 -9.18 20.96 -35.17
N LYS A 26 -8.30 20.67 -36.15
CA LYS A 26 -7.68 19.34 -36.32
C LYS A 26 -6.33 19.19 -35.62
N LYS A 27 -5.80 20.23 -34.97
CA LYS A 27 -4.52 20.12 -34.24
C LYS A 27 -4.69 19.35 -32.94
N VAL A 28 -3.58 18.85 -32.42
CA VAL A 28 -3.47 18.14 -31.13
C VAL A 28 -2.44 18.85 -30.26
N TYR A 29 -2.58 18.72 -28.94
CA TYR A 29 -1.62 19.29 -27.99
C TYR A 29 -0.54 18.27 -27.65
N LYS A 30 0.73 18.71 -27.68
CA LYS A 30 1.85 17.93 -27.15
C LYS A 30 1.88 18.04 -25.63
N ILE A 31 1.84 16.89 -24.96
CA ILE A 31 1.96 16.83 -23.52
C ILE A 31 3.42 17.00 -23.11
N VAL A 32 3.70 18.02 -22.32
CA VAL A 32 5.04 18.29 -21.78
C VAL A 32 5.25 17.65 -20.41
N LYS A 33 4.17 17.35 -19.67
CA LYS A 33 4.21 16.76 -18.32
C LYS A 33 3.23 15.61 -18.15
N ALA A 34 3.59 14.60 -17.36
CA ALA A 34 2.77 13.44 -17.08
C ALA A 34 1.41 13.84 -16.50
N LEU A 35 0.34 13.60 -17.26
CA LEU A 35 -1.04 13.72 -16.81
C LEU A 35 -1.50 12.42 -16.14
N TYR A 36 -2.44 12.54 -15.22
CA TYR A 36 -3.17 11.39 -14.69
C TYR A 36 -3.88 10.65 -15.83
N GLY A 37 -3.83 9.32 -15.81
CA GLY A 37 -4.41 8.46 -16.85
C GLY A 37 -3.49 8.14 -18.02
N LEU A 38 -2.29 8.72 -18.11
CA LEU A 38 -1.28 8.28 -19.08
C LEU A 38 -0.60 6.99 -18.63
N HIS A 39 -0.51 6.01 -19.52
CA HIS A 39 0.23 4.77 -19.29
C HIS A 39 1.73 5.03 -18.97
N GLN A 40 2.29 6.16 -19.42
CA GLN A 40 3.68 6.55 -19.16
C GLN A 40 3.90 7.22 -17.79
N ALA A 41 2.88 7.85 -17.21
CA ALA A 41 2.95 8.52 -15.90
C ALA A 41 3.50 7.64 -14.76
N PRO A 42 3.09 6.37 -14.57
CA PRO A 42 3.67 5.49 -13.54
C PRO A 42 5.17 5.31 -13.67
N ARG A 43 5.64 5.14 -14.92
CA ARG A 43 7.06 4.90 -15.19
C ARG A 43 7.88 6.14 -14.86
N ALA A 44 7.41 7.30 -15.33
CA ALA A 44 8.04 8.59 -15.04
C ALA A 44 8.15 8.81 -13.52
N TRP A 45 7.10 8.47 -12.78
CA TRP A 45 7.07 8.61 -11.34
C TRP A 45 8.01 7.65 -10.62
N TYR A 46 8.00 6.37 -11.02
CA TYR A 46 8.89 5.37 -10.44
C TYR A 46 10.37 5.71 -10.71
N GLU A 47 10.70 6.20 -11.91
CA GLU A 47 12.04 6.68 -12.24
C GLU A 47 12.42 7.90 -11.38
N ARG A 48 11.49 8.83 -11.15
CA ARG A 48 11.73 9.99 -10.29
C ARG A 48 11.96 9.60 -8.83
N LEU A 49 11.09 8.75 -8.27
CA LEU A 49 11.23 8.23 -6.91
C LEU A 49 12.54 7.45 -6.76
N SER A 50 12.82 6.55 -7.71
CA SER A 50 14.07 5.80 -7.76
C SER A 50 15.29 6.71 -7.72
N THR A 51 15.32 7.71 -8.60
CA THR A 51 16.44 8.66 -8.69
C THR A 51 16.59 9.47 -7.42
N PHE A 52 15.47 9.90 -6.82
CA PHE A 52 15.47 10.61 -5.56
C PHE A 52 16.05 9.75 -4.42
N LEU A 53 15.61 8.49 -4.29
CA LEU A 53 16.12 7.58 -3.26
C LEU A 53 17.61 7.27 -3.44
N LEU A 54 18.04 7.00 -4.68
CA LEU A 54 19.46 6.77 -5.00
C LEU A 54 20.31 8.00 -4.63
N LYS A 55 19.84 9.21 -4.96
CA LYS A 55 20.52 10.47 -4.61
C LYS A 55 20.66 10.67 -3.09
N HIS A 56 19.74 10.14 -2.29
CA HIS A 56 19.74 10.26 -0.83
C HIS A 56 20.39 9.07 -0.11
N GLY A 57 21.21 8.29 -0.81
CA GLY A 57 22.04 7.24 -0.23
C GLY A 57 21.34 5.90 -0.03
N TYR A 58 20.16 5.70 -0.63
CA TYR A 58 19.59 4.36 -0.73
C TYR A 58 20.28 3.59 -1.85
N ARG A 59 20.38 2.28 -1.69
CA ARG A 59 20.86 1.34 -2.71
C ARG A 59 19.68 0.50 -3.17
N ARG A 60 19.55 0.29 -4.47
CA ARG A 60 18.54 -0.61 -5.01
C ARG A 60 18.93 -2.07 -4.70
N GLY A 61 17.96 -2.91 -4.36
CA GLY A 61 18.16 -4.33 -4.14
C GLY A 61 18.68 -5.02 -5.41
N THR A 62 19.57 -6.00 -5.23
CA THR A 62 20.14 -6.79 -6.33
C THR A 62 19.14 -7.78 -6.93
N ILE A 63 18.31 -8.38 -6.08
CA ILE A 63 17.29 -9.37 -6.47
C ILE A 63 15.97 -8.67 -6.82
N ASP A 64 15.57 -7.69 -6.02
CA ASP A 64 14.32 -6.95 -6.22
C ASP A 64 14.62 -5.47 -6.49
N ARG A 65 14.35 -5.03 -7.72
CA ARG A 65 14.60 -3.65 -8.16
C ARG A 65 13.67 -2.63 -7.50
N THR A 66 12.56 -3.07 -6.90
CA THR A 66 11.59 -2.22 -6.20
C THR A 66 11.94 -2.00 -4.72
N LEU A 67 12.93 -2.74 -4.21
CA LEU A 67 13.46 -2.61 -2.86
C LEU A 67 14.62 -1.62 -2.83
N PHE A 68 14.56 -0.65 -1.92
CA PHE A 68 15.60 0.33 -1.65
C PHE A 68 16.06 0.19 -0.20
N ILE A 69 17.38 0.09 -0.02
CA ILE A 69 18.01 -0.20 1.26
C ILE A 69 18.99 0.93 1.60
N LYS A 70 18.79 1.58 2.73
CA LYS A 70 19.76 2.52 3.30
C LYS A 70 20.26 1.97 4.62
N LYS A 71 21.58 1.79 4.73
CA LYS A 71 22.23 1.32 5.95
C LYS A 71 23.00 2.47 6.59
N ASN A 72 22.71 2.75 7.84
CA ASN A 72 23.56 3.54 8.73
C ASN A 72 24.30 2.59 9.69
N SER A 73 25.19 3.11 10.52
CA SER A 73 26.03 2.32 11.43
C SER A 73 25.26 1.43 12.42
N LYS A 74 24.01 1.79 12.77
CA LYS A 74 23.13 0.99 13.65
C LYS A 74 21.81 0.56 13.01
N ASP A 75 21.29 1.33 12.05
CA ASP A 75 19.94 1.14 11.53
C ASP A 75 19.92 0.79 10.04
N ILE A 76 18.94 -0.01 9.64
CA ILE A 76 18.65 -0.33 8.25
C ILE A 76 17.24 0.17 7.92
N MET A 77 17.12 1.01 6.90
CA MET A 77 15.84 1.42 6.34
C MET A 77 15.59 0.68 5.03
N LEU A 78 14.43 0.02 4.95
CA LEU A 78 13.95 -0.69 3.77
C LEU A 78 12.71 0.04 3.23
N VAL A 79 12.71 0.36 1.94
CA VAL A 79 11.58 0.96 1.24
C VAL A 79 11.28 0.08 0.05
N GLN A 80 10.11 -0.56 0.03
CA GLN A 80 9.70 -1.43 -1.06
C GLN A 80 8.35 -0.98 -1.61
N VAL A 81 8.31 -0.68 -2.90
CA VAL A 81 7.11 -0.17 -3.59
C VAL A 81 6.90 -0.97 -4.87
N TYR A 82 5.93 -1.88 -4.89
CA TYR A 82 5.53 -2.57 -6.12
C TYR A 82 4.52 -1.72 -6.88
N VAL A 83 4.81 -1.49 -8.16
CA VAL A 83 3.97 -0.73 -9.08
C VAL A 83 3.66 -1.63 -10.28
N ASP A 84 2.41 -2.02 -10.41
CA ASP A 84 1.88 -2.75 -11.55
C ASP A 84 1.28 -1.74 -12.54
N GLN A 85 1.74 -1.77 -13.80
CA GLN A 85 1.13 -1.02 -14.89
C GLN A 85 0.14 -1.91 -15.61
N ARG A 86 -1.11 -1.46 -15.68
CA ARG A 86 -2.18 -2.13 -16.41
C ARG A 86 -2.75 -1.19 -17.47
N PRO A 87 -3.42 -1.71 -18.50
CA PRO A 87 -4.02 -0.87 -19.54
C PRO A 87 -5.01 0.18 -19.00
N ASP A 88 -5.61 -0.13 -17.84
CA ASP A 88 -6.62 0.68 -17.17
C ASP A 88 -6.04 1.63 -16.09
N GLY A 89 -4.77 1.48 -15.70
CA GLY A 89 -4.15 2.38 -14.71
C GLY A 89 -2.89 1.86 -14.05
N ILE A 90 -2.50 2.51 -12.96
CA ILE A 90 -1.36 2.18 -12.12
C ILE A 90 -1.90 1.53 -10.86
N VAL A 91 -1.34 0.42 -10.42
CA VAL A 91 -1.71 -0.17 -9.14
C VAL A 91 -0.48 -0.28 -8.25
N ILE A 92 -0.52 0.36 -7.08
CA ILE A 92 0.49 0.21 -6.03
C ILE A 92 -0.02 -0.80 -5.02
N HIS A 93 0.63 -1.95 -4.92
CA HIS A 93 0.23 -3.00 -3.97
C HIS A 93 1.45 -3.56 -3.21
N GLN A 94 1.20 -4.35 -2.18
CA GLN A 94 2.26 -4.99 -1.36
C GLN A 94 1.96 -6.48 -1.15
N GLU A 95 1.58 -7.18 -2.24
CA GLU A 95 1.15 -8.59 -2.19
C GLU A 95 2.19 -9.49 -1.53
N LYS A 96 3.47 -9.33 -1.89
CA LYS A 96 4.55 -10.13 -1.29
C LYS A 96 4.66 -9.91 0.22
N TYR A 97 4.57 -8.65 0.66
CA TYR A 97 4.60 -8.34 2.09
C TYR A 97 3.38 -8.94 2.81
N VAL A 98 2.19 -8.90 2.20
CA VAL A 98 1.00 -9.56 2.72
C VAL A 98 1.23 -11.07 2.89
N ALA A 99 1.79 -11.75 1.89
CA ALA A 99 2.12 -13.16 1.97
C ALA A 99 3.15 -13.48 3.08
N ASP A 100 4.17 -12.63 3.22
CA ASP A 100 5.22 -12.80 4.24
C ASP A 100 4.67 -12.65 5.66
N ILE A 101 3.83 -11.64 5.92
CA ILE A 101 3.23 -11.46 7.25
C ILE A 101 2.16 -12.52 7.56
N LEU A 102 1.46 -13.04 6.56
CA LEU A 102 0.50 -14.14 6.75
C LEU A 102 1.22 -15.41 7.18
N LYS A 103 2.34 -15.75 6.52
CA LYS A 103 3.20 -16.87 6.92
C LYS A 103 3.82 -16.67 8.31
N LYS A 104 4.30 -15.45 8.61
CA LYS A 104 4.92 -15.13 9.90
C LYS A 104 4.03 -15.42 11.12
N PHE A 105 2.71 -15.32 10.95
CA PHE A 105 1.73 -15.53 12.03
C PHE A 105 0.85 -16.77 11.83
N ASP A 106 1.21 -17.67 10.92
CA ASP A 106 0.48 -18.89 10.61
C ASP A 106 -1.01 -18.65 10.22
N LEU A 107 -1.25 -17.63 9.38
CA LEU A 107 -2.59 -17.21 8.93
C LEU A 107 -2.79 -17.32 7.41
N ASP A 108 -1.82 -17.88 6.69
CA ASP A 108 -1.86 -18.11 5.24
C ASP A 108 -3.04 -19.00 4.81
N ASN A 109 -3.41 -19.99 5.63
CA ASN A 109 -4.53 -20.90 5.39
C ASN A 109 -5.78 -20.58 6.24
N SER A 110 -5.87 -19.36 6.76
CA SER A 110 -6.97 -18.98 7.64
C SER A 110 -8.29 -18.73 6.88
N LYS A 111 -9.43 -18.95 7.57
CA LYS A 111 -10.77 -18.68 7.00
C LYS A 111 -10.86 -17.23 6.53
N LEU A 112 -11.25 -17.02 5.27
CA LEU A 112 -11.37 -15.71 4.65
C LEU A 112 -12.41 -14.82 5.36
N ALA A 113 -12.17 -13.51 5.38
CA ALA A 113 -13.12 -12.51 5.83
C ALA A 113 -13.36 -11.47 4.74
N SER A 114 -14.61 -11.07 4.51
CA SER A 114 -14.97 -10.06 3.51
C SER A 114 -14.76 -8.62 3.98
N THR A 115 -14.66 -8.39 5.30
CA THR A 115 -14.44 -7.07 5.88
C THR A 115 -13.31 -7.10 6.93
N PRO A 116 -12.46 -6.05 7.00
CA PRO A 116 -11.38 -5.98 7.99
C PRO A 116 -11.90 -5.72 9.41
N PHE A 117 -13.13 -5.21 9.54
CA PHE A 117 -13.74 -4.84 10.80
C PHE A 117 -15.13 -5.47 10.94
N GLU A 118 -15.47 -5.85 12.17
CA GLU A 118 -16.82 -6.25 12.56
C GLU A 118 -17.12 -5.57 13.91
N PRO A 119 -18.31 -4.96 14.08
CA PRO A 119 -18.72 -4.43 15.37
C PRO A 119 -18.65 -5.53 16.44
N GLN A 120 -18.20 -5.15 17.63
CA GLN A 120 -18.11 -6.09 18.74
C GLN A 120 -19.52 -6.56 19.09
N LYS A 121 -19.83 -7.83 18.87
CA LYS A 121 -21.08 -8.43 19.36
C LYS A 121 -21.12 -8.28 20.87
N ILE A 122 -22.28 -7.92 21.41
CA ILE A 122 -22.51 -7.84 22.86
C ILE A 122 -22.13 -9.21 23.44
N ARG A 123 -21.02 -9.26 24.18
CA ARG A 123 -20.61 -10.47 24.89
C ARG A 123 -21.61 -10.73 26.01
N GLU A 124 -21.96 -11.98 26.21
CA GLU A 124 -22.48 -12.42 27.51
C GLU A 124 -21.43 -12.07 28.56
N LYS A 125 -21.82 -11.32 29.60
CA LYS A 125 -20.91 -10.76 30.62
C LYS A 125 -20.10 -11.81 31.40
N ASN A 126 -20.36 -13.10 31.18
CA ASN A 126 -19.91 -14.19 32.02
C ASN A 126 -18.68 -14.96 31.50
N VAL A 127 -18.14 -14.63 30.30
CA VAL A 127 -16.92 -15.30 29.80
C VAL A 127 -15.69 -14.45 30.13
N PRO A 128 -14.77 -14.92 31.00
CA PRO A 128 -13.53 -14.22 31.30
C PRO A 128 -12.67 -14.11 30.04
N ASP A 129 -12.19 -12.91 29.75
CA ASP A 129 -11.33 -12.66 28.59
C ASP A 129 -9.88 -12.69 29.03
N SER A 130 -9.15 -13.72 28.60
CA SER A 130 -7.77 -13.93 29.02
C SER A 130 -6.82 -12.89 28.41
N PRO A 131 -5.80 -12.44 29.17
CA PRO A 131 -4.74 -11.61 28.63
C PRO A 131 -3.90 -12.43 27.63
N ILE A 132 -3.39 -11.76 26.61
CA ILE A 132 -2.49 -12.37 25.61
C ILE A 132 -1.11 -11.73 25.65
N SER A 133 -0.14 -12.38 25.01
CA SER A 133 1.22 -11.84 24.89
C SER A 133 1.22 -10.47 24.21
N VAL A 134 1.66 -9.47 24.98
CA VAL A 134 1.81 -8.08 24.52
C VAL A 134 2.78 -8.00 23.34
N HIS A 135 3.86 -8.78 23.38
CA HIS A 135 4.87 -8.79 22.32
C HIS A 135 4.29 -9.30 21.00
N LEU A 136 3.54 -10.42 21.04
CA LEU A 136 2.86 -10.95 19.86
C LEU A 136 1.88 -9.92 19.28
N TYR A 137 1.05 -9.33 20.14
CA TYR A 137 0.05 -8.36 19.70
C TYR A 137 0.68 -7.12 19.04
N ARG A 138 1.71 -6.54 19.66
CA ARG A 138 2.44 -5.38 19.12
C ARG A 138 3.14 -5.72 17.80
N SER A 139 3.72 -6.92 17.68
CA SER A 139 4.33 -7.39 16.44
C SER A 139 3.31 -7.47 15.29
N MET A 140 2.10 -7.99 15.56
CA MET A 140 1.01 -8.02 14.57
C MET A 140 0.55 -6.62 14.18
N ILE A 141 0.31 -5.73 15.15
CA ILE A 141 -0.10 -4.34 14.89
C ILE A 141 0.97 -3.59 14.10
N GLY A 142 2.25 -3.75 14.41
CA GLY A 142 3.34 -3.11 13.69
C GLY A 142 3.39 -3.50 12.21
N CYS A 143 3.23 -4.80 11.91
CA CYS A 143 3.12 -5.28 10.54
C CYS A 143 1.90 -4.68 9.80
N LEU A 144 0.75 -4.63 10.46
CA LEU A 144 -0.45 -4.05 9.88
C LEU A 144 -0.35 -2.52 9.68
N MET A 145 0.31 -1.81 10.59
CA MET A 145 0.53 -0.36 10.49
C MET A 145 1.42 0.00 9.29
N TYR A 146 2.38 -0.86 8.94
CA TYR A 146 3.16 -0.66 7.72
C TYR A 146 2.28 -0.75 6.46
N LEU A 147 1.34 -1.69 6.43
CA LEU A 147 0.43 -1.88 5.29
C LEU A 147 -0.55 -0.73 5.08
N THR A 148 -0.93 0.03 6.12
CA THR A 148 -1.93 1.10 5.97
C THR A 148 -1.52 2.18 4.97
N ALA A 149 -0.21 2.32 4.68
CA ALA A 149 0.30 3.23 3.66
C ALA A 149 -0.19 2.89 2.24
N THR A 150 -0.36 1.61 1.91
CA THR A 150 -0.87 1.13 0.61
C THR A 150 -2.25 0.49 0.70
N ARG A 151 -2.78 0.34 1.92
CA ARG A 151 -4.09 -0.26 2.24
C ARG A 151 -4.90 0.66 3.14
N PRO A 152 -5.39 1.81 2.64
CA PRO A 152 -6.20 2.72 3.45
C PRO A 152 -7.51 2.07 3.92
N ASP A 153 -8.00 1.06 3.19
CA ASP A 153 -9.20 0.27 3.50
C ASP A 153 -9.13 -0.47 4.86
N ILE A 154 -7.93 -0.86 5.32
CA ILE A 154 -7.77 -1.49 6.64
C ILE A 154 -7.45 -0.47 7.75
N MET A 155 -7.15 0.79 7.42
CA MET A 155 -6.57 1.76 8.35
C MET A 155 -7.43 1.97 9.59
N PHE A 156 -8.75 2.10 9.42
CA PHE A 156 -9.68 2.24 10.55
C PHE A 156 -9.60 1.04 11.51
N ALA A 157 -9.61 -0.18 10.98
CA ALA A 157 -9.58 -1.41 11.77
C ALA A 157 -8.24 -1.54 12.54
N VAL A 158 -7.13 -1.23 11.89
CA VAL A 158 -5.79 -1.25 12.48
C VAL A 158 -5.67 -0.22 13.61
N CYS A 159 -6.08 1.03 13.35
CA CYS A 159 -6.08 2.10 14.36
C CYS A 159 -6.99 1.76 15.55
N ALA A 160 -8.14 1.14 15.30
CA ALA A 160 -9.03 0.69 16.35
C ALA A 160 -8.37 -0.39 17.23
N ALA A 161 -7.75 -1.39 16.62
CA ALA A 161 -7.05 -2.47 17.34
C ALA A 161 -5.82 -1.96 18.11
N ALA A 162 -5.06 -1.02 17.54
CA ALA A 162 -3.84 -0.48 18.15
C ALA A 162 -4.07 0.16 19.53
N ARG A 163 -5.29 0.63 19.84
CA ARG A 163 -5.67 1.17 21.15
C ARG A 163 -5.50 0.17 22.30
N HIS A 164 -5.51 -1.13 22.02
CA HIS A 164 -5.40 -2.19 23.03
C HIS A 164 -3.98 -2.76 23.19
N GLN A 165 -2.94 -2.10 22.66
CA GLN A 165 -1.56 -2.60 22.65
C GLN A 165 -0.86 -2.66 24.02
N VAL A 166 -1.43 -2.03 25.06
CA VAL A 166 -0.89 -2.04 26.43
C VAL A 166 -1.39 -3.28 27.18
N THR A 167 -2.68 -3.56 27.10
CA THR A 167 -3.34 -4.69 27.77
C THR A 167 -4.24 -5.46 26.77
N PRO A 168 -3.63 -6.22 25.85
CA PRO A 168 -4.38 -6.95 24.85
C PRO A 168 -5.03 -8.21 25.45
N LYS A 169 -6.27 -8.48 25.02
CA LYS A 169 -7.06 -9.64 25.42
C LYS A 169 -7.40 -10.53 24.23
N THR A 170 -7.93 -11.72 24.49
CA THR A 170 -8.32 -12.67 23.44
C THR A 170 -9.33 -12.07 22.45
N SER A 171 -10.29 -11.26 22.89
CA SER A 171 -11.20 -10.56 21.93
C SER A 171 -10.45 -9.66 20.96
N ASN A 172 -9.45 -8.94 21.45
CA ASN A 172 -8.68 -7.98 20.65
C ASN A 172 -7.81 -8.73 19.63
N LEU A 173 -7.29 -9.90 20.02
CA LEU A 173 -6.57 -10.77 19.10
C LEU A 173 -7.47 -11.30 17.98
N LEU A 174 -8.72 -11.65 18.28
CA LEU A 174 -9.68 -12.08 17.27
C LEU A 174 -9.96 -10.98 16.24
N SER A 175 -10.10 -9.72 16.70
CA SER A 175 -10.24 -8.57 15.81
C SER A 175 -9.02 -8.38 14.91
N VAL A 176 -7.80 -8.50 15.45
CA VAL A 176 -6.57 -8.42 14.64
C VAL A 176 -6.50 -9.58 13.64
N LYS A 177 -6.79 -10.82 14.07
CA LYS A 177 -6.83 -11.98 13.18
C LYS A 177 -7.86 -11.81 12.06
N ARG A 178 -8.97 -11.11 12.29
CA ARG A 178 -9.94 -10.77 11.23
C ARG A 178 -9.32 -9.88 10.15
N ILE A 179 -8.50 -8.89 10.52
CA ILE A 179 -7.79 -8.04 9.55
C ILE A 179 -6.86 -8.90 8.70
N PHE A 180 -6.11 -9.83 9.29
CA PHE A 180 -5.27 -10.76 8.54
C PHE A 180 -6.08 -11.66 7.59
N LYS A 181 -7.22 -12.22 8.05
CA LYS A 181 -8.13 -13.01 7.21
C LYS A 181 -8.68 -12.23 6.01
N TYR A 182 -8.91 -10.94 6.19
CA TYR A 182 -9.32 -10.05 5.12
C TYR A 182 -8.17 -9.80 4.12
N LEU A 183 -6.93 -9.67 4.59
CA LEU A 183 -5.75 -9.61 3.73
C LEU A 183 -5.56 -10.91 2.92
N THR A 184 -5.85 -12.08 3.50
CA THR A 184 -5.84 -13.37 2.77
C THR A 184 -6.87 -13.38 1.65
N ALA A 185 -8.04 -12.78 1.85
CA ALA A 185 -9.09 -12.71 0.83
C ALA A 185 -8.74 -11.74 -0.32
N TYR A 186 -8.05 -10.64 0.01
CA TYR A 186 -7.71 -9.58 -0.95
C TYR A 186 -6.22 -9.19 -0.91
N PRO A 187 -5.30 -10.10 -1.31
CA PRO A 187 -3.86 -9.89 -1.17
C PRO A 187 -3.29 -8.88 -2.18
N LYS A 188 -3.94 -8.73 -3.33
CA LYS A 188 -3.54 -7.82 -4.43
C LYS A 188 -4.22 -6.45 -4.38
N LEU A 189 -5.12 -6.23 -3.42
CA LEU A 189 -5.75 -4.92 -3.28
C LEU A 189 -4.69 -3.88 -2.90
N GLY A 190 -4.79 -2.69 -3.47
CA GLY A 190 -3.80 -1.63 -3.34
C GLY A 190 -4.38 -0.29 -3.78
N LEU A 191 -3.52 0.70 -3.93
CA LEU A 191 -3.90 2.03 -4.41
C LEU A 191 -3.93 2.05 -5.93
N TRP A 192 -4.90 2.78 -6.48
CA TRP A 192 -5.09 3.09 -7.89
C TRP A 192 -4.67 4.54 -8.19
#